data_AF-A0AAX0YQ31-F1
#
_entry.id   AF-A0AAX0YQ31-F1
#
_cell.length_a   1.000
_cell.length_b   1.000
_cell.length_c   1.000
_cell.angle_alpha   90.00
_cell.angle_beta   90.00
_cell.angle_gamma   90.00
#
_symmetry.space_group_name_H-M   'P 1'
#
loop_
_entity.id
_entity.type
_entity.pdbx_description
1 polymer ?
#
loop_
_entity_poly.entity_id
_entity_poly.type
_entity_poly.pdbx_seq_one_letter_code
_entity_poly.pdbx_strand_id
1 'polypeptide(L)'
;MALSIDEKQLLRSVADIIIKNQDNAKHLAPLLESHPIFSIILEPIIPCISNSNSNDYLLNVRAAISLIEDIEAKAIFESSYNSKCMN
;
A
#
# COMPACT_ATOMS: atom_id res chain seq x y z
N MET A 1 -6.87 -6.69 -15.66
CA MET A 1 -8.21 -6.34 -15.15
C MET A 1 -8.14 -4.89 -14.73
N ALA A 2 -9.04 -4.01 -15.19
CA ALA A 2 -8.98 -2.60 -14.83
C ALA A 2 -9.82 -2.35 -13.57
N LEU A 3 -9.28 -1.60 -12.61
CA LEU A 3 -10.01 -1.19 -11.40
C LEU A 3 -11.14 -0.23 -11.78
N SER A 4 -12.29 -0.36 -11.11
CA SER A 4 -13.36 0.64 -11.13
C SER A 4 -12.93 1.94 -10.44
N ILE A 5 -13.70 3.01 -10.64
CA ILE A 5 -13.42 4.31 -10.01
C ILE A 5 -13.43 4.18 -8.47
N ASP A 6 -14.40 3.45 -7.93
CA ASP A 6 -14.54 3.27 -6.48
C ASP A 6 -13.36 2.47 -5.90
N GLU A 7 -12.92 1.42 -6.60
CA GLU A 7 -11.74 0.65 -6.20
C GLU A 7 -10.46 1.49 -6.25
N LYS A 8 -10.32 2.38 -7.23
CA LYS A 8 -9.19 3.33 -7.30
C LYS A 8 -9.20 4.31 -6.14
N GLN A 9 -10.37 4.83 -5.77
CA GLN A 9 -10.51 5.73 -4.61
C GLN A 9 -10.20 5.01 -3.30
N LEU A 10 -10.69 3.78 -3.16
CA LEU A 10 -10.40 2.94 -2.00
C LEU A 10 -8.91 2.63 -1.92
N LEU A 11 -8.28 2.23 -3.03
CA LEU A 11 -6.86 1.94 -3.11
C LEU A 11 -6.00 3.16 -2.74
N ARG A 12 -6.41 4.36 -3.15
CA ARG A 12 -5.74 5.61 -2.75
C ARG A 12 -5.84 5.87 -1.25
N SER A 13 -6.98 5.59 -0.64
CA SER A 13 -7.17 5.69 0.80
C SER A 13 -6.31 4.67 1.56
N VAL A 14 -6.24 3.44 1.05
CA VAL A 14 -5.36 2.37 1.57
C VAL A 14 -3.90 2.78 1.49
N ALA A 15 -3.45 3.30 0.34
CA ALA A 15 -2.07 3.77 0.16
C ALA A 15 -1.71 4.87 1.16
N ASP A 16 -2.59 5.86 1.34
CA ASP A 16 -2.40 6.93 2.30
C ASP A 16 -2.30 6.43 3.74
N ILE A 17 -3.12 5.45 4.14
CA ILE A 17 -3.03 4.85 5.47
C ILE A 17 -1.68 4.15 5.64
N ILE A 18 -1.31 3.28 4.68
CA ILE A 18 -0.06 2.52 4.73
C ILE A 18 1.16 3.45 4.84
N ILE A 19 1.20 4.51 4.06
CA ILE A 19 2.37 5.39 3.97
C ILE A 19 2.43 6.40 5.12
N LYS A 20 1.27 6.91 5.58
CA LYS A 20 1.23 8.02 6.54
C LYS A 20 1.04 7.55 7.98
N ASN A 21 0.52 6.34 8.21
CA ASN A 21 0.20 5.83 9.55
C ASN A 21 0.47 4.32 9.67
N GLN A 22 1.67 3.97 10.15
CA GLN A 22 2.10 2.58 10.33
C GLN A 22 1.17 1.76 11.26
N ASP A 23 0.68 2.35 12.35
CA ASP A 23 -0.16 1.64 13.31
C ASP A 23 -1.50 1.25 12.69
N ASN A 24 -2.14 2.19 11.99
CA ASN A 24 -3.37 1.91 11.25
C ASN A 24 -3.13 0.92 10.10
N ALA A 25 -1.96 0.97 9.45
CA ALA A 25 -1.60 0.02 8.41
C ALA A 25 -1.59 -1.42 8.95
N LYS A 26 -1.01 -1.66 10.14
CA LYS A 26 -0.98 -2.99 10.77
C LYS A 26 -2.38 -3.56 11.01
N HIS A 27 -3.33 -2.71 11.41
CA HIS A 27 -4.72 -3.11 11.56
C HIS A 27 -5.42 -3.39 10.22
N LEU A 28 -4.96 -2.75 9.14
CA LEU A 28 -5.50 -2.89 7.80
C LEU A 28 -5.00 -4.15 7.08
N ALA A 29 -3.79 -4.63 7.39
CA ALA A 29 -3.17 -5.76 6.68
C ALA A 29 -4.04 -7.02 6.56
N PRO A 30 -4.69 -7.52 7.64
CA PRO A 30 -5.57 -8.71 7.53
C PRO A 30 -6.79 -8.48 6.62
N LEU A 31 -7.31 -7.24 6.60
CA LEU A 31 -8.45 -6.89 5.74
C LEU A 31 -8.04 -6.89 4.26
N LEU A 32 -6.85 -6.38 3.94
CA LEU A 32 -6.30 -6.39 2.58
C LEU A 32 -6.01 -7.82 2.10
N GLU A 33 -5.47 -8.66 2.98
CA GLU A 33 -5.19 -10.08 2.69
C GLU A 33 -6.48 -10.86 2.38
N SER A 34 -7.59 -10.53 3.04
CA SER A 34 -8.90 -11.15 2.80
C SER A 34 -9.64 -10.57 1.58
N HIS A 35 -9.21 -9.45 1.02
CA HIS A 35 -9.92 -8.76 -0.06
C HIS A 35 -9.53 -9.33 -1.43
N PRO A 36 -10.47 -9.85 -2.25
CA PRO A 36 -10.16 -10.68 -3.42
C PRO A 36 -9.31 -10.00 -4.50
N ILE A 37 -9.40 -8.67 -4.60
CA ILE A 37 -8.62 -7.89 -5.58
C ILE A 37 -7.33 -7.34 -4.95
N PHE A 38 -7.38 -6.91 -3.70
CA PHE A 38 -6.24 -6.25 -3.07
C PHE A 38 -5.23 -7.23 -2.51
N SER A 39 -5.63 -8.45 -2.18
CA SER A 39 -4.71 -9.51 -1.78
C SER A 39 -3.69 -9.80 -2.88
N ILE A 40 -4.11 -9.71 -4.16
CA ILE A 40 -3.25 -9.92 -5.33
C ILE A 40 -2.42 -8.67 -5.61
N ILE A 41 -3.06 -7.51 -5.73
CA ILE A 41 -2.38 -6.25 -6.09
C ILE A 41 -1.36 -5.82 -5.02
N LEU A 42 -1.69 -6.05 -3.75
CA LEU A 42 -0.90 -5.60 -2.59
C LEU A 42 -0.13 -6.74 -1.94
N GLU A 43 -0.05 -7.91 -2.56
CA GLU A 43 0.77 -9.05 -2.10
C GLU A 43 2.19 -8.61 -1.71
N PRO A 44 2.90 -7.73 -2.46
CA PRO A 44 4.24 -7.33 -2.08
C PRO A 44 4.29 -6.46 -0.82
N ILE A 45 3.20 -5.73 -0.53
CA ILE A 45 3.14 -4.71 0.54
C ILE A 45 2.70 -5.31 1.87
N ILE A 46 1.74 -6.24 1.85
CA ILE A 46 1.13 -6.83 3.06
C ILE A 46 2.18 -7.39 4.06
N PRO A 47 3.22 -8.12 3.62
CA PRO A 47 4.27 -8.62 4.51
C PRO A 47 5.10 -7.49 5.17
N CYS A 48 5.36 -6.40 4.43
CA CYS A 48 6.09 -5.24 4.93
C CYS A 48 5.32 -4.51 6.03
N ILE A 49 3.99 -4.54 5.98
CA ILE A 49 3.15 -3.95 7.02
C ILE A 49 3.21 -4.80 8.30
N SER A 50 3.14 -6.11 8.14
CA SER A 50 2.96 -7.07 9.25
C SER A 50 4.23 -7.31 10.07
N ASN A 51 5.40 -7.30 9.42
CA ASN A 51 6.66 -7.74 10.04
C ASN A 51 7.68 -6.62 10.33
N SER A 52 7.35 -5.36 10.08
CA SER A 52 8.37 -4.31 10.07
C SER A 52 8.49 -3.53 11.39
N ASN A 53 9.72 -3.44 11.89
CA ASN A 53 10.13 -2.51 12.94
C ASN A 53 10.05 -1.06 12.43
N SER A 54 9.73 -0.11 13.32
CA SER A 54 9.43 1.28 12.92
C SER A 54 10.56 2.00 12.16
N ASN A 55 11.82 1.61 12.34
CA ASN A 55 12.96 2.30 11.71
C ASN A 55 13.08 2.06 10.19
N ASP A 56 12.67 0.88 9.70
CA ASP A 56 12.82 0.53 8.26
C ASP A 56 11.48 0.44 7.52
N TYR A 57 10.37 0.74 8.21
CA TYR A 57 9.01 0.60 7.68
C TYR A 57 8.82 1.26 6.32
N LEU A 58 9.12 2.55 6.23
CA LEU A 58 8.86 3.32 5.01
C LEU A 58 9.79 2.90 3.86
N LEU A 59 11.03 2.49 4.17
CA LEU A 59 11.99 1.97 3.19
C LEU A 59 11.53 0.62 2.63
N ASN A 60 11.06 -0.28 3.49
CA ASN A 60 10.52 -1.58 3.10
C ASN A 60 9.26 -1.42 2.25
N VAL A 61 8.34 -0.53 2.65
CA VAL A 61 7.15 -0.20 1.85
C VAL A 61 7.55 0.37 0.49
N ARG A 62 8.54 1.27 0.40
CA ARG A 62 9.04 1.79 -0.88
C ARG A 62 9.56 0.69 -1.80
N ALA A 63 10.35 -0.23 -1.24
CA ALA A 63 10.87 -1.36 -1.99
C ALA A 63 9.72 -2.26 -2.51
N ALA A 64 8.73 -2.54 -1.66
CA ALA A 64 7.55 -3.32 -2.04
C ALA A 64 6.69 -2.64 -3.11
N ILE A 65 6.52 -1.31 -3.07
CA ILE A 65 5.80 -0.56 -4.11
C ILE A 65 6.42 -0.80 -5.50
N SER A 66 7.75 -0.92 -5.57
CA SER A 66 8.45 -1.16 -6.83
C SER A 66 8.10 -2.52 -7.46
N LEU A 67 7.64 -3.47 -6.65
CA LEU A 67 7.28 -4.84 -7.02
C LEU A 67 5.79 -5.00 -7.39
N ILE A 68 4.95 -3.97 -7.22
CA ILE A 68 3.55 -4.02 -7.68
C ILE A 68 3.53 -4.14 -9.21
N GLU A 69 2.89 -5.20 -9.73
CA GLU A 69 2.75 -5.43 -11.17
C GLU A 69 1.69 -4.51 -11.81
N ASP A 70 0.62 -4.19 -11.07
CA ASP A 70 -0.44 -3.30 -11.55
C ASP A 70 0.08 -1.86 -11.63
N ILE A 71 0.20 -1.34 -12.85
CA ILE A 71 0.77 -0.02 -13.14
C ILE A 71 -0.04 1.10 -12.49
N GLU A 72 -1.37 0.99 -12.46
CA GLU A 72 -2.23 2.03 -11.87
C GLU A 72 -2.11 2.03 -10.34
N ALA A 73 -2.13 0.85 -9.72
CA ALA A 73 -1.94 0.69 -8.29
C ALA A 73 -0.56 1.20 -7.85
N LYS A 74 0.48 0.83 -8.59
CA LYS A 74 1.85 1.31 -8.35
C LYS A 74 1.91 2.83 -8.38
N ALA A 75 1.35 3.48 -9.40
CA ALA A 75 1.33 4.93 -9.51
C ALA A 75 0.59 5.61 -8.35
N ILE A 76 -0.52 5.02 -7.87
CA ILE A 76 -1.26 5.52 -6.70
C ILE A 76 -0.38 5.49 -5.44
N PHE A 77 0.31 4.38 -5.20
CA PHE A 77 1.21 4.24 -4.05
C PHE A 77 2.44 5.15 -4.15
N GLU A 78 3.07 5.25 -5.31
CA GLU A 78 4.18 6.18 -5.56
C GLU A 78 3.77 7.63 -5.32
N SER A 79 2.56 8.02 -5.76
CA SER A 79 2.02 9.36 -5.53
C SER A 79 1.86 9.66 -4.04
N SER A 80 1.29 8.73 -3.27
CA SER A 80 1.14 8.88 -1.82
C SER A 80 2.50 8.94 -1.11
N TYR A 81 3.46 8.11 -1.54
CA TYR A 81 4.81 8.05 -0.98
C TYR A 81 5.54 9.38 -1.18
N ASN A 82 5.55 9.88 -2.42
CA ASN A 82 6.17 11.14 -2.77
C ASN A 82 5.53 12.32 -2.01
N SER A 83 4.21 12.30 -1.85
CA SER A 83 3.49 13.32 -1.06
C SER A 83 3.90 13.32 0.41
N LYS A 84 4.27 12.17 1.00
CA LYS A 84 4.75 12.07 2.38
C LYS A 84 6.20 12.54 2.54
N CYS A 85 7.05 12.38 1.52
CA CYS A 85 8.46 12.79 1.57
C CYS A 85 8.71 14.26 1.21
N MET A 86 7.78 14.90 0.49
CA MET A 86 7.89 16.32 0.11
C MET A 86 7.24 17.31 1.11
N ASN A 87 6.60 16.80 2.17
CA ASN A 87 6.06 17.56 3.31
C ASN A 87 6.90 17.28 4.55
#